data_AF-A0AAE9YWS8-F1
#
_entry.id   AF-A0AAE9YWS8-F1
#
_cell.length_a   1.000
_cell.length_b   1.000
_cell.length_c   1.000
_cell.angle_alpha   90.00
_cell.angle_beta   90.00
_cell.angle_gamma   90.00
#
_symmetry.space_group_name_H-M   'P 1'
#
loop_
_entity.id
_entity.type
_entity.pdbx_description
1 polymer ?
#
loop_
_entity_poly.entity_id
_entity_poly.type
_entity_poly.pdbx_seq_one_letter_code
_entity_poly.pdbx_strand_id
1 'polypeptide(L)'
;MNKLTTILLPIGLVFINPALCAEATSTTVNGQITDAVAQQLVNNPVISEEKITEPAINNGSINEAVGPVPEQTEVAKTDSQLNPQLSAEPDAQQLLEFIDSLRGYQDQSFTFDLSNISFKDNEQKHRNKLAVKVLSDASLVEFTAPARSKGRKILKQAQNMWIRFPGTRNVLRISPAQRLLGEASNGDVTGTNFSEDYTASYQGTEMLNDKQVIKLELNAKHDKTTYKQVMFYLDSENNLPLRSDFYARSGKLAKQAYYTKFKEFDGDLKLHRMKLVDPIVAGSYTWMMFDNYQKQDLDSAIFHKDALTR
;
A
#
# COMPACT_ATOMS: atom_id res chain seq x y z
N MET A 1 33.57 -54.21 0.14
CA MET A 1 32.58 -55.27 -0.20
C MET A 1 31.19 -54.77 0.18
N ASN A 2 30.15 -55.28 -0.49
CA ASN A 2 28.76 -54.80 -0.49
C ASN A 2 28.55 -53.38 -1.05
N LYS A 3 27.60 -53.12 -1.93
CA LYS A 3 26.96 -53.84 -3.05
C LYS A 3 26.01 -52.80 -3.66
N LEU A 4 25.97 -52.68 -4.99
CA LEU A 4 25.09 -51.73 -5.67
C LEU A 4 23.61 -52.06 -5.41
N THR A 5 22.74 -51.05 -5.42
CA THR A 5 21.38 -51.16 -5.95
C THR A 5 20.99 -49.85 -6.62
N THR A 6 21.15 -49.81 -7.94
CA THR A 6 20.59 -48.76 -8.80
C THR A 6 19.10 -49.05 -9.01
N ILE A 7 18.23 -48.04 -8.85
CA ILE A 7 16.84 -48.10 -9.31
C ILE A 7 16.68 -47.02 -10.39
N LEU A 8 16.14 -47.43 -11.52
CA LEU A 8 15.91 -46.64 -12.73
C LEU A 8 14.41 -46.72 -13.09
N LEU A 9 13.94 -45.76 -13.90
CA LEU A 9 12.66 -45.67 -14.62
C LEU A 9 11.56 -44.79 -13.98
N PRO A 10 10.64 -44.21 -14.80
CA PRO A 10 10.69 -44.02 -16.26
C PRO A 10 10.58 -42.55 -16.71
N ILE A 11 11.01 -42.32 -17.95
CA ILE A 11 10.80 -41.06 -18.69
C ILE A 11 9.34 -41.00 -19.16
N GLY A 12 8.63 -39.92 -18.81
CA GLY A 12 7.29 -39.60 -19.32
C GLY A 12 7.35 -38.50 -20.37
N LEU A 13 7.49 -38.88 -21.65
CA LEU A 13 7.45 -37.95 -22.78
C LEU A 13 5.99 -37.79 -23.24
N VAL A 14 5.46 -36.55 -23.25
CA VAL A 14 4.16 -36.23 -23.87
C VAL A 14 4.38 -35.13 -24.90
N PHE A 15 3.97 -35.40 -26.14
CA PHE A 15 3.98 -34.48 -27.28
C PHE A 15 2.56 -34.38 -27.85
N ILE A 16 2.35 -33.42 -28.76
CA ILE A 16 1.13 -33.19 -29.58
C ILE A 16 -0.04 -32.62 -28.69
N ASN A 17 -0.70 -31.50 -29.00
CA ASN A 17 -1.08 -30.94 -30.31
C ASN A 17 -1.26 -29.41 -30.28
N PRO A 18 -0.85 -28.62 -31.30
CA PRO A 18 -1.13 -27.19 -31.41
C PRO A 18 -2.27 -26.90 -32.40
N ALA A 19 -3.43 -26.42 -31.92
CA ALA A 19 -4.45 -25.80 -32.77
C ALA A 19 -5.50 -25.02 -31.96
N LEU A 20 -5.48 -23.68 -32.06
CA LEU A 20 -6.66 -22.91 -32.46
C LEU A 20 -6.28 -21.47 -32.85
N CYS A 21 -6.11 -21.24 -34.14
CA CYS A 21 -6.27 -19.90 -34.70
C CYS A 21 -7.77 -19.62 -34.82
N ALA A 22 -8.21 -18.43 -34.41
CA ALA A 22 -9.50 -17.88 -34.80
C ALA A 22 -9.27 -16.44 -35.25
N GLU A 23 -9.50 -16.19 -36.53
CA GLU A 23 -9.38 -14.87 -37.14
C GLU A 23 -10.55 -13.98 -36.69
N ALA A 24 -10.24 -12.76 -36.24
CA ALA A 24 -11.24 -11.72 -36.00
C ALA A 24 -10.95 -10.53 -36.92
N THR A 25 -11.47 -10.58 -38.14
CA THR A 25 -11.47 -9.44 -39.06
C THR A 25 -12.50 -8.41 -38.59
N SER A 26 -12.05 -7.24 -38.10
CA SER A 26 -12.94 -6.08 -37.87
C SER A 26 -12.63 -4.97 -38.87
N THR A 27 -13.50 -4.81 -39.87
CA THR A 27 -13.49 -3.66 -40.79
C THR A 27 -13.84 -2.38 -40.03
N THR A 28 -12.96 -1.40 -40.06
CA THR A 28 -13.22 -0.04 -39.55
C THR A 28 -14.17 0.71 -40.49
N VAL A 29 -15.14 1.47 -39.95
CA VAL A 29 -15.55 2.81 -40.44
C VAL A 29 -16.49 3.46 -39.39
N ASN A 30 -16.37 4.79 -39.23
CA ASN A 30 -17.14 5.70 -38.37
C ASN A 30 -16.95 5.54 -36.85
N GLY A 31 -16.13 6.41 -36.28
CA GLY A 31 -15.73 6.37 -34.88
C GLY A 31 -16.74 6.96 -33.90
N GLN A 32 -16.90 6.27 -32.78
CA GLN A 32 -17.18 6.81 -31.45
C GLN A 32 -16.32 6.00 -30.46
N ILE A 33 -15.63 6.67 -29.54
CA ILE A 33 -14.79 6.01 -28.53
C ILE A 33 -15.65 5.82 -27.28
N THR A 34 -15.92 4.56 -26.91
CA THR A 34 -16.56 4.20 -25.64
C THR A 34 -15.99 2.89 -25.10
N ASP A 35 -15.51 2.94 -23.86
CA ASP A 35 -15.37 1.85 -22.87
C ASP A 35 -14.97 0.45 -23.34
N ALA A 36 -13.66 0.16 -23.29
CA ALA A 36 -13.13 -1.21 -23.41
C ALA A 36 -11.82 -1.42 -22.61
N VAL A 37 -11.83 -1.18 -21.29
CA VAL A 37 -10.70 -1.52 -20.38
C VAL A 37 -11.14 -2.33 -19.14
N ALA A 38 -12.44 -2.40 -18.84
CA ALA A 38 -12.95 -2.91 -17.55
C ALA A 38 -13.25 -4.43 -17.48
N GLN A 39 -12.76 -5.27 -18.41
CA GLN A 39 -13.03 -6.72 -18.39
C GLN A 39 -11.82 -7.61 -18.76
N GLN A 40 -10.70 -7.47 -18.04
CA GLN A 40 -9.66 -8.51 -18.08
C GLN A 40 -8.87 -8.71 -16.76
N LEU A 41 -9.53 -8.58 -15.61
CA LEU A 41 -8.95 -8.88 -14.28
C LEU A 41 -9.82 -9.82 -13.42
N VAL A 42 -10.48 -10.80 -14.05
CA VAL A 42 -11.12 -11.92 -13.36
C VAL A 42 -10.60 -13.23 -13.92
N ASN A 43 -9.45 -13.70 -13.39
CA ASN A 43 -9.02 -15.10 -13.24
C ASN A 43 -7.50 -15.19 -13.07
N ASN A 44 -7.00 -15.23 -11.83
CA ASN A 44 -5.73 -15.89 -11.52
C ASN A 44 -5.85 -16.50 -10.11
N PRO A 45 -5.56 -17.80 -9.91
CA PRO A 45 -5.86 -18.46 -8.64
C PRO A 45 -4.86 -18.11 -7.53
N VAL A 46 -5.28 -18.38 -6.30
CA VAL A 46 -4.51 -18.19 -5.07
C VAL A 46 -3.20 -18.98 -5.11
N ILE A 47 -2.07 -18.27 -5.02
CA ILE A 47 -0.78 -18.90 -4.73
C ILE A 47 -0.71 -19.18 -3.22
N SER A 48 -0.43 -20.44 -2.89
CA SER A 48 -0.28 -20.97 -1.54
C SER A 48 0.97 -20.46 -0.81
N GLU A 49 0.95 -20.52 0.52
CA GLU A 49 2.08 -20.14 1.37
C GLU A 49 3.33 -20.99 1.08
N GLU A 50 4.38 -20.36 0.54
CA GLU A 50 5.72 -20.96 0.48
C GLU A 50 6.70 -20.20 1.38
N LYS A 51 7.57 -20.99 2.04
CA LYS A 51 8.28 -20.62 3.26
C LYS A 51 9.68 -20.11 2.93
N ILE A 52 9.81 -18.80 2.70
CA ILE A 52 11.10 -18.18 2.34
C ILE A 52 12.04 -18.18 3.56
N THR A 53 13.21 -18.77 3.37
CA THR A 53 14.36 -18.71 4.30
C THR A 53 15.35 -17.66 3.82
N GLU A 54 15.95 -16.91 4.75
CA GLU A 54 16.95 -15.88 4.45
C GLU A 54 18.28 -16.50 3.98
N PRO A 55 18.93 -15.97 2.93
CA PRO A 55 20.34 -16.23 2.65
C PRO A 55 21.24 -15.17 3.30
N ALA A 56 22.37 -15.62 3.86
CA ALA A 56 23.34 -14.75 4.52
C ALA A 56 24.18 -13.93 3.53
N ILE A 57 24.51 -12.69 3.92
CA ILE A 57 25.42 -11.80 3.19
C ILE A 57 26.86 -12.12 3.60
N ASN A 58 27.75 -12.36 2.64
CA ASN A 58 29.20 -12.47 2.91
C ASN A 58 29.98 -11.46 2.06
N ASN A 59 30.85 -10.68 2.70
CA ASN A 59 31.62 -9.62 2.06
C ASN A 59 32.99 -10.15 1.61
N GLY A 60 33.30 -10.03 0.32
CA GLY A 60 34.59 -10.39 -0.26
C GLY A 60 35.07 -9.30 -1.22
N SER A 61 36.15 -8.59 -0.85
CA SER A 61 36.79 -7.56 -1.68
C SER A 61 38.02 -8.13 -2.38
N ILE A 62 38.21 -7.77 -3.66
CA ILE A 62 39.53 -7.75 -4.32
C ILE A 62 39.62 -6.51 -5.23
N ASN A 63 40.82 -5.91 -5.28
CA ASN A 63 41.18 -4.75 -6.10
C ASN A 63 42.14 -5.18 -7.24
N GLU A 64 42.64 -4.18 -8.00
CA GLU A 64 43.77 -4.22 -8.95
C GLU A 64 43.45 -4.74 -10.38
N ALA A 65 43.98 -4.18 -11.49
CA ALA A 65 44.93 -3.07 -11.70
C ALA A 65 44.67 -2.31 -13.04
N VAL A 66 45.55 -1.35 -13.38
CA VAL A 66 45.36 -0.29 -14.40
C VAL A 66 46.16 -0.48 -15.71
N GLY A 67 45.53 -0.14 -16.84
CA GLY A 67 46.15 0.53 -18.01
C GLY A 67 46.58 -0.32 -19.22
N PRO A 68 46.94 0.29 -20.38
CA PRO A 68 46.80 1.71 -20.78
C PRO A 68 45.98 1.92 -22.09
N VAL A 69 45.78 3.19 -22.47
CA VAL A 69 45.07 3.67 -23.69
C VAL A 69 46.06 3.93 -24.84
N PRO A 70 45.62 3.84 -26.11
CA PRO A 70 46.22 4.66 -27.18
C PRO A 70 45.21 5.53 -27.97
N GLU A 71 45.70 6.70 -28.35
CA GLU A 71 45.20 7.69 -29.33
C GLU A 71 45.60 7.29 -30.78
N GLN A 72 45.01 7.72 -31.90
CA GLN A 72 43.89 8.65 -32.23
C GLN A 72 43.05 8.08 -33.41
N THR A 73 41.95 8.74 -33.81
CA THR A 73 41.79 9.43 -35.15
C THR A 73 40.34 9.84 -35.40
N GLU A 74 40.15 11.08 -35.88
CA GLU A 74 38.88 11.70 -36.26
C GLU A 74 38.40 11.27 -37.66
N VAL A 75 37.14 10.81 -37.78
CA VAL A 75 36.41 10.76 -39.07
C VAL A 75 34.93 11.11 -38.83
N ALA A 76 34.49 12.25 -39.36
CA ALA A 76 33.09 12.66 -39.30
C ALA A 76 32.21 11.78 -40.22
N LYS A 77 31.10 11.26 -39.67
CA LYS A 77 29.92 10.86 -40.45
C LYS A 77 28.63 11.25 -39.72
N THR A 78 27.74 11.86 -40.48
CA THR A 78 26.45 12.40 -40.08
C THR A 78 25.43 11.29 -39.77
N ASP A 79 24.38 11.66 -39.02
CA ASP A 79 23.10 10.96 -38.87
C ASP A 79 23.10 9.59 -38.15
N SER A 80 22.99 9.67 -36.82
CA SER A 80 21.82 9.05 -36.18
C SER A 80 21.36 9.90 -35.00
N GLN A 81 20.15 10.48 -35.13
CA GLN A 81 19.46 11.06 -33.99
C GLN A 81 18.98 9.93 -33.08
N LEU A 82 19.83 9.51 -32.14
CA LEU A 82 19.35 8.91 -30.90
C LEU A 82 18.60 10.00 -30.14
N ASN A 83 17.30 10.08 -30.40
CA ASN A 83 16.35 10.72 -29.51
C ASN A 83 16.16 9.74 -28.33
N PRO A 84 16.80 9.95 -27.16
CA PRO A 84 16.32 9.26 -25.97
C PRO A 84 14.92 9.79 -25.74
N GLN A 85 13.93 8.97 -26.05
CA GLN A 85 12.55 9.25 -25.70
C GLN A 85 12.51 9.22 -24.17
N LEU A 86 12.74 10.39 -23.55
CA LEU A 86 12.60 10.60 -22.12
C LEU A 86 11.18 10.14 -21.79
N SER A 87 11.06 8.95 -21.23
CA SER A 87 9.89 8.57 -20.47
C SER A 87 9.79 9.62 -19.38
N ALA A 88 8.81 10.53 -19.52
CA ALA A 88 8.58 11.56 -18.53
C ALA A 88 8.45 10.89 -17.16
N GLU A 89 9.18 11.41 -16.18
CA GLU A 89 9.16 10.84 -14.83
C GLU A 89 7.72 10.79 -14.32
N PRO A 90 7.28 9.70 -13.66
CA PRO A 90 5.93 9.61 -13.16
C PRO A 90 5.60 10.79 -12.24
N ASP A 91 4.46 11.44 -12.45
CA ASP A 91 4.01 12.51 -11.56
C ASP A 91 3.73 11.93 -10.17
N ALA A 92 4.66 12.17 -9.26
CA ALA A 92 4.62 11.65 -7.90
C ALA A 92 3.40 12.14 -7.12
N GLN A 93 2.86 13.31 -7.45
CA GLN A 93 1.69 13.89 -6.80
C GLN A 93 0.39 13.25 -7.33
N GLN A 94 0.29 13.00 -8.64
CA GLN A 94 -0.82 12.22 -9.21
C GLN A 94 -0.83 10.78 -8.68
N LEU A 95 0.33 10.15 -8.55
CA LEU A 95 0.44 8.83 -7.92
C LEU A 95 0.03 8.85 -6.44
N LEU A 96 0.31 9.94 -5.72
CA LEU A 96 -0.13 10.10 -4.34
C LEU A 96 -1.65 10.26 -4.21
N GLU A 97 -2.26 11.01 -5.12
CA GLU A 97 -3.71 11.16 -5.21
C GLU A 97 -4.41 9.84 -5.59
N PHE A 98 -3.77 9.02 -6.43
CA PHE A 98 -4.21 7.64 -6.69
C PHE A 98 -4.12 6.76 -5.42
N ILE A 99 -3.05 6.83 -4.63
CA ILE A 99 -2.94 6.10 -3.36
C ILE A 99 -4.06 6.49 -2.38
N ASP A 100 -4.44 7.78 -2.33
CA ASP A 100 -5.56 8.25 -1.51
C ASP A 100 -6.92 7.78 -2.06
N SER A 101 -7.10 7.72 -3.39
CA SER A 101 -8.33 7.19 -4.01
C SER A 101 -8.55 5.69 -3.71
N LEU A 102 -7.49 4.91 -3.49
CA LEU A 102 -7.59 3.53 -3.00
C LEU A 102 -8.07 3.43 -1.54
N ARG A 103 -8.05 4.53 -0.77
CA ARG A 103 -8.35 4.55 0.68
C ARG A 103 -9.69 5.24 1.02
N GLY A 104 -10.26 6.00 0.08
CA GLY A 104 -11.52 6.74 0.25
C GLY A 104 -12.14 7.16 -1.08
N TYR A 105 -12.97 8.19 -1.07
CA TYR A 105 -13.63 8.74 -2.27
C TYR A 105 -13.33 10.23 -2.48
N GLN A 106 -12.11 10.65 -2.16
CA GLN A 106 -11.60 12.02 -2.29
C GLN A 106 -12.56 13.04 -1.64
N ASP A 107 -13.21 13.90 -2.43
CA ASP A 107 -14.09 14.97 -1.95
C ASP A 107 -15.47 14.49 -1.45
N GLN A 108 -15.84 13.23 -1.73
CA GLN A 108 -17.14 12.68 -1.33
C GLN A 108 -17.12 12.19 0.12
N SER A 109 -18.23 12.36 0.84
CA SER A 109 -18.40 11.75 2.16
C SER A 109 -18.77 10.27 2.05
N PHE A 110 -18.25 9.47 2.97
CA PHE A 110 -18.37 8.02 2.93
C PHE A 110 -18.24 7.36 4.30
N THR A 111 -18.61 6.08 4.35
CA THR A 111 -18.39 5.21 5.50
C THR A 111 -17.69 3.92 5.10
N PHE A 112 -17.06 3.25 6.07
CA PHE A 112 -16.53 1.90 5.94
C PHE A 112 -16.43 1.19 7.30
N ASP A 113 -16.41 -0.13 7.28
CA ASP A 113 -16.10 -0.96 8.44
C ASP A 113 -14.61 -1.30 8.47
N LEU A 114 -13.99 -1.18 9.64
CA LEU A 114 -12.60 -1.52 9.88
C LEU A 114 -12.47 -2.58 10.98
N SER A 115 -12.00 -3.76 10.60
CA SER A 115 -11.59 -4.82 11.52
C SER A 115 -10.08 -4.76 11.76
N ASN A 116 -9.68 -4.66 13.02
CA ASN A 116 -8.28 -4.66 13.43
C ASN A 116 -7.99 -5.93 14.25
N ILE A 117 -6.94 -6.67 13.89
CA ILE A 117 -6.52 -7.90 14.59
C ILE A 117 -5.02 -7.83 14.84
N SER A 118 -4.64 -7.71 16.11
CA SER A 118 -3.23 -7.69 16.55
C SER A 118 -2.73 -9.07 16.95
N PHE A 119 -1.49 -9.34 16.61
CA PHE A 119 -0.78 -10.59 16.86
C PHE A 119 0.59 -10.29 17.49
N LYS A 120 1.07 -11.23 18.30
CA LYS A 120 2.48 -11.30 18.69
C LYS A 120 2.89 -12.77 18.70
N ASP A 121 4.01 -13.08 18.05
CA ASP A 121 4.57 -14.43 17.93
C ASP A 121 3.54 -15.41 17.32
N ASN A 122 2.82 -14.94 16.30
CA ASN A 122 1.69 -15.58 15.62
C ASN A 122 0.45 -15.87 16.49
N GLU A 123 0.44 -15.51 17.78
CA GLU A 123 -0.75 -15.59 18.64
C GLU A 123 -1.62 -14.33 18.54
N GLN A 124 -2.92 -14.51 18.27
CA GLN A 124 -3.89 -13.40 18.24
C GLN A 124 -4.09 -12.81 19.66
N LYS A 125 -3.71 -11.54 19.86
CA LYS A 125 -3.83 -10.87 21.17
C LYS A 125 -5.12 -10.07 21.33
N HIS A 126 -5.49 -9.30 20.30
CA HIS A 126 -6.72 -8.51 20.32
C HIS A 126 -7.39 -8.44 18.95
N ARG A 127 -8.72 -8.36 18.96
CA ARG A 127 -9.57 -8.08 17.81
C ARG A 127 -10.52 -6.93 18.16
N ASN A 128 -10.68 -5.98 17.24
CA ASN A 128 -11.63 -4.86 17.36
C ASN A 128 -12.41 -4.72 16.04
N LYS A 129 -13.65 -4.25 16.12
CA LYS A 129 -14.43 -3.76 14.97
C LYS A 129 -14.76 -2.29 15.19
N LEU A 130 -14.64 -1.51 14.12
CA LEU A 130 -14.88 -0.08 14.07
C LEU A 130 -15.82 0.22 12.92
N ALA A 131 -16.76 1.14 13.13
CA ALA A 131 -17.43 1.84 12.03
C ALA A 131 -16.73 3.19 11.86
N VAL A 132 -16.39 3.56 10.63
CA VAL A 132 -15.69 4.81 10.31
C VAL A 132 -16.55 5.64 9.37
N LYS A 133 -16.63 6.94 9.65
CA LYS A 133 -17.28 7.96 8.84
C LYS A 133 -16.25 9.01 8.44
N VAL A 134 -16.25 9.45 7.19
CA VAL A 134 -15.27 10.42 6.65
C VAL A 134 -16.00 11.50 5.86
N LEU A 135 -15.61 12.75 6.07
CA LEU A 135 -16.07 13.94 5.36
C LEU A 135 -14.87 14.88 5.22
N SER A 136 -14.31 14.98 4.01
CA SER A 136 -13.09 15.76 3.74
C SER A 136 -11.97 15.42 4.75
N ASP A 137 -11.38 16.43 5.41
CA ASP A 137 -10.29 16.27 6.38
C ASP A 137 -10.71 15.67 7.74
N ALA A 138 -12.01 15.43 7.95
CA ALA A 138 -12.57 14.99 9.22
C ALA A 138 -13.01 13.52 9.18
N SER A 139 -12.84 12.82 10.31
CA SER A 139 -13.34 11.44 10.45
C SER A 139 -13.81 11.11 11.86
N LEU A 140 -14.88 10.33 11.95
CA LEU A 140 -15.45 9.83 13.19
C LEU A 140 -15.37 8.30 13.20
N VAL A 141 -14.56 7.77 14.11
CA VAL A 141 -14.36 6.34 14.34
C VAL A 141 -15.13 5.92 15.58
N GLU A 142 -16.07 4.99 15.46
CA GLU A 142 -16.78 4.38 16.59
C GLU A 142 -16.42 2.91 16.76
N PHE A 143 -16.00 2.53 17.96
CA PHE A 143 -15.76 1.13 18.32
C PHE A 143 -17.09 0.39 18.45
N THR A 144 -17.33 -0.61 17.59
CA THR A 144 -18.55 -1.43 17.60
C THR A 144 -18.37 -2.74 18.37
N ALA A 145 -17.14 -3.29 18.40
CA ALA A 145 -16.77 -4.47 19.18
C ALA A 145 -15.28 -4.44 19.59
N PRO A 146 -14.86 -5.17 20.65
CA PRO A 146 -15.66 -5.96 21.60
C PRO A 146 -16.47 -5.08 22.57
N ALA A 147 -17.35 -5.71 23.36
CA ALA A 147 -18.25 -5.03 24.31
C ALA A 147 -17.51 -4.05 25.24
N ARG A 148 -16.33 -4.43 25.77
CA ARG A 148 -15.49 -3.59 26.65
C ARG A 148 -15.05 -2.24 26.06
N SER A 149 -15.08 -2.10 24.74
CA SER A 149 -14.71 -0.87 24.02
C SER A 149 -15.87 -0.27 23.23
N LYS A 150 -17.05 -0.91 23.22
CA LYS A 150 -18.19 -0.49 22.40
C LYS A 150 -18.65 0.93 22.78
N GLY A 151 -18.90 1.78 21.79
CA GLY A 151 -19.31 3.17 21.98
C GLY A 151 -18.17 4.14 22.33
N ARG A 152 -16.92 3.66 22.42
CA ARG A 152 -15.73 4.55 22.40
C ARG A 152 -15.67 5.23 21.03
N LYS A 153 -15.47 6.55 21.03
CA LYS A 153 -15.41 7.36 19.80
C LYS A 153 -14.08 8.10 19.69
N ILE A 154 -13.54 8.19 18.49
CA ILE A 154 -12.41 9.06 18.14
C ILE A 154 -12.88 9.98 17.03
N LEU A 155 -12.60 11.28 17.17
CA LEU A 155 -12.84 12.30 16.15
C LEU A 155 -11.50 12.87 15.69
N LYS A 156 -11.24 12.84 14.38
CA LYS A 156 -10.25 13.67 13.68
C LYS A 156 -10.96 14.89 13.08
N GLN A 157 -10.37 16.07 13.22
CA GLN A 157 -10.74 17.28 12.49
C GLN A 157 -9.44 18.04 12.19
N ALA A 158 -9.07 18.18 10.91
CA ALA A 158 -7.73 18.59 10.50
C ALA A 158 -6.63 17.80 11.24
N GLN A 159 -5.66 18.52 11.82
CA GLN A 159 -4.55 17.99 12.61
C GLN A 159 -4.93 17.66 14.07
N ASN A 160 -6.20 17.84 14.48
CA ASN A 160 -6.64 17.63 15.85
C ASN A 160 -7.38 16.29 16.00
N MET A 161 -7.11 15.60 17.11
CA MET A 161 -7.83 14.37 17.46
C MET A 161 -8.30 14.41 18.90
N TRP A 162 -9.49 13.85 19.12
CA TRP A 162 -10.08 13.67 20.44
C TRP A 162 -10.65 12.26 20.59
N ILE A 163 -10.59 11.73 21.81
CA ILE A 163 -11.19 10.45 22.21
C ILE A 163 -12.21 10.65 23.32
N ARG A 164 -13.30 9.90 23.25
CA ARG A 164 -14.35 9.83 24.26
C ARG A 164 -14.66 8.38 24.60
N PHE A 165 -14.74 8.09 25.89
CA PHE A 165 -15.12 6.77 26.41
C PHE A 165 -16.65 6.69 26.62
N PRO A 166 -17.26 5.49 26.49
CA PRO A 166 -18.67 5.31 26.81
C PRO A 166 -18.92 5.58 28.30
N GLY A 167 -20.14 6.03 28.65
CA GLY A 167 -20.53 6.33 30.04
C GLY A 167 -19.95 7.62 30.63
N THR A 168 -19.20 8.42 29.86
CA THR A 168 -18.64 9.70 30.31
C THR A 168 -18.77 10.80 29.26
N ARG A 169 -18.88 12.05 29.72
CA ARG A 169 -18.83 13.27 28.89
C ARG A 169 -17.39 13.78 28.68
N ASN A 170 -16.40 13.14 29.30
CA ASN A 170 -15.01 13.57 29.21
C ASN A 170 -14.45 13.28 27.81
N VAL A 171 -14.01 14.34 27.13
CA VAL A 171 -13.36 14.29 25.81
C VAL A 171 -11.91 14.69 25.98
N LEU A 172 -11.00 13.75 25.71
CA LEU A 172 -9.55 13.95 25.86
C LEU A 172 -8.92 14.20 24.49
N ARG A 173 -7.99 15.16 24.40
CA ARG A 173 -7.17 15.35 23.19
C ARG A 173 -6.12 14.23 23.12
N ILE A 174 -5.88 13.68 21.93
CA ILE A 174 -4.90 12.62 21.67
C ILE A 174 -3.99 13.00 20.49
N SER A 175 -2.82 12.37 20.41
CA SER A 175 -1.86 12.59 19.32
C SER A 175 -2.08 11.60 18.17
N PRO A 176 -1.98 12.01 16.89
CA PRO A 176 -2.01 11.09 15.74
C PRO A 176 -0.98 9.96 15.84
N ALA A 177 0.23 10.26 16.31
CA ALA A 177 1.35 9.32 16.44
C ALA A 177 1.20 8.32 17.59
N GLN A 178 0.25 8.50 18.50
CA GLN A 178 0.04 7.59 19.62
C GLN A 178 -0.56 6.25 19.14
N ARG A 179 0.02 5.14 19.61
CA ARG A 179 -0.45 3.76 19.40
C ARG A 179 -1.88 3.58 19.93
N LEU A 180 -2.75 2.97 19.12
CA LEU A 180 -4.17 2.77 19.44
C LEU A 180 -4.57 1.28 19.46
N LEU A 181 -4.34 0.52 18.38
CA LEU A 181 -4.79 -0.87 18.23
C LEU A 181 -3.69 -1.75 17.64
N GLY A 182 -3.00 -2.51 18.50
CA GLY A 182 -1.79 -3.22 18.09
C GLY A 182 -0.80 -2.22 17.48
N GLU A 183 -0.23 -2.57 16.34
CA GLU A 183 0.75 -1.73 15.64
C GLU A 183 0.12 -0.48 14.97
N ALA A 184 -1.21 -0.34 14.98
CA ALA A 184 -1.89 0.83 14.43
C ALA A 184 -1.86 2.03 15.40
N SER A 185 -1.44 3.20 14.91
CA SER A 185 -1.57 4.50 15.58
C SER A 185 -2.98 5.08 15.40
N ASN A 186 -3.28 6.19 16.09
CA ASN A 186 -4.52 6.93 15.85
C ASN A 186 -4.63 7.37 14.39
N GLY A 187 -3.56 7.94 13.81
CA GLY A 187 -3.53 8.41 12.41
C GLY A 187 -3.80 7.30 11.38
N ASP A 188 -3.24 6.11 11.60
CA ASP A 188 -3.47 4.97 10.68
C ASP A 188 -4.94 4.51 10.68
N VAL A 189 -5.66 4.71 11.79
CA VAL A 189 -7.05 4.25 12.00
C VAL A 189 -8.07 5.32 11.61
N THR A 190 -7.80 6.61 11.86
CA THR A 190 -8.68 7.71 11.45
C THR A 190 -8.66 7.99 9.96
N GLY A 191 -7.71 7.42 9.23
CA GLY A 191 -7.41 7.83 7.86
C GLY A 191 -6.61 9.13 7.82
N THR A 192 -5.95 9.34 6.69
CA THR A 192 -5.19 10.54 6.33
C THR A 192 -5.13 10.53 4.80
N ASN A 193 -5.49 11.65 4.19
CA ASN A 193 -5.22 11.90 2.77
C ASN A 193 -3.75 12.34 2.72
N PHE A 194 -2.86 11.48 2.22
CA PHE A 194 -1.44 11.79 2.19
C PHE A 194 -1.15 12.98 1.28
N SER A 195 -1.90 13.15 0.20
CA SER A 195 -1.82 14.28 -0.73
C SER A 195 -2.04 15.64 -0.05
N GLU A 196 -2.85 15.72 1.01
CA GLU A 196 -3.04 16.95 1.80
C GLU A 196 -1.82 17.25 2.68
N ASP A 197 -1.40 16.26 3.48
CA ASP A 197 -0.41 16.41 4.58
C ASP A 197 1.07 16.30 4.14
N TYR A 198 1.35 15.74 2.95
CA TYR A 198 2.70 15.47 2.45
C TYR A 198 2.91 16.00 1.03
N THR A 199 4.16 16.24 0.66
CA THR A 199 4.60 16.49 -0.72
C THR A 199 5.33 15.25 -1.22
N ALA A 200 4.90 14.71 -2.36
CA ALA A 200 5.52 13.56 -3.00
C ALA A 200 6.71 13.94 -3.89
N SER A 201 7.67 13.03 -4.01
CA SER A 201 8.77 13.08 -4.97
C SER A 201 9.07 11.67 -5.49
N TYR A 202 9.32 11.55 -6.79
CA TYR A 202 9.72 10.30 -7.42
C TYR A 202 11.19 10.01 -7.12
N GLN A 203 11.51 8.77 -6.76
CA GLN A 203 12.84 8.34 -6.31
C GLN A 203 13.42 7.22 -7.18
N GLY A 204 12.94 7.10 -8.42
CA GLY A 204 13.32 6.04 -9.36
C GLY A 204 12.50 4.75 -9.22
N THR A 205 12.94 3.73 -9.95
CA THR A 205 12.46 2.35 -9.82
C THR A 205 13.53 1.44 -9.24
N GLU A 206 13.12 0.37 -8.56
CA GLU A 206 14.02 -0.71 -8.10
C GLU A 206 13.35 -2.08 -8.18
N MET A 207 14.11 -3.15 -7.92
CA MET A 207 13.56 -4.50 -7.77
C MET A 207 13.29 -4.81 -6.30
N LEU A 208 12.06 -5.19 -5.97
CA LEU A 208 11.62 -5.62 -4.64
C LEU A 208 10.96 -7.00 -4.75
N ASN A 209 11.64 -8.04 -4.27
CA ASN A 209 11.19 -9.44 -4.34
C ASN A 209 10.75 -9.84 -5.76
N ASP A 210 11.67 -9.70 -6.72
CA ASP A 210 11.50 -10.00 -8.14
C ASP A 210 10.39 -9.22 -8.88
N LYS A 211 9.79 -8.21 -8.24
CA LYS A 211 8.94 -7.20 -8.89
C LYS A 211 9.67 -5.89 -9.09
N GLN A 212 9.48 -5.24 -10.24
CA GLN A 212 9.86 -3.85 -10.40
C GLN A 212 8.86 -2.96 -9.65
N VAL A 213 9.37 -1.97 -8.92
CA VAL A 213 8.56 -1.04 -8.13
C VAL A 213 8.97 0.41 -8.36
N ILE A 214 7.99 1.31 -8.37
CA ILE A 214 8.17 2.76 -8.32
C ILE A 214 8.34 3.18 -6.85
N LYS A 215 9.36 3.99 -6.57
CA LYS A 215 9.63 4.54 -5.24
C LYS A 215 9.14 5.98 -5.16
N LEU A 216 8.30 6.28 -4.17
CA LEU A 216 7.87 7.65 -3.86
C LEU A 216 8.27 8.03 -2.44
N GLU A 217 8.99 9.15 -2.29
CA GLU A 217 9.24 9.76 -0.99
C GLU A 217 8.19 10.85 -0.72
N LEU A 218 7.52 10.73 0.43
CA LEU A 218 6.52 11.67 0.91
C LEU A 218 7.12 12.42 2.11
N ASN A 219 7.34 13.73 1.97
CA ASN A 219 7.82 14.58 3.06
C ASN A 219 6.66 15.38 3.67
N ALA A 220 6.55 15.38 5.00
CA ALA A 220 5.46 16.08 5.68
C ALA A 220 5.54 17.60 5.48
N LYS A 221 4.41 18.22 5.09
CA LYS A 221 4.29 19.68 4.90
C LYS A 221 4.32 20.47 6.21
N HIS A 222 4.08 19.80 7.35
CA HIS A 222 4.09 20.40 8.68
C HIS A 222 4.40 19.37 9.77
N ASP A 223 4.95 19.83 10.90
CA ASP A 223 5.36 18.94 12.00
C ASP A 223 4.23 18.12 12.65
N LYS A 224 2.96 18.52 12.49
CA LYS A 224 1.82 17.90 13.19
C LYS A 224 1.39 16.54 12.63
N THR A 225 1.99 16.08 11.53
CA THR A 225 1.73 14.76 10.95
C THR A 225 2.11 13.63 11.90
N THR A 226 1.56 12.44 11.66
CA THR A 226 1.90 11.20 12.36
C THR A 226 3.37 10.80 12.16
N TYR A 227 3.90 11.02 10.95
CA TYR A 227 5.24 10.63 10.53
C TYR A 227 5.91 11.81 9.80
N LYS A 228 7.24 11.92 9.88
CA LYS A 228 7.97 13.01 9.20
C LYS A 228 8.10 12.73 7.70
N GLN A 229 8.28 11.45 7.36
CA GLN A 229 8.54 10.98 6.02
C GLN A 229 7.92 9.58 5.86
N VAL A 230 7.44 9.27 4.66
CA VAL A 230 6.98 7.94 4.28
C VAL A 230 7.62 7.58 2.93
N MET A 231 8.14 6.36 2.80
CA MET A 231 8.58 5.82 1.52
C MET A 231 7.53 4.83 1.04
N PHE A 232 6.96 5.05 -0.13
CA PHE A 232 6.03 4.13 -0.80
C PHE A 232 6.74 3.33 -1.88
N TYR A 233 6.36 2.06 -2.00
CA TYR A 233 6.81 1.13 -3.03
C TYR A 233 5.57 0.65 -3.78
N LEU A 234 5.39 1.14 -5.01
CA LEU A 234 4.24 0.84 -5.86
C LEU A 234 4.63 -0.17 -6.93
N ASP A 235 3.76 -1.12 -7.25
CA ASP A 235 3.94 -2.03 -8.38
C ASP A 235 4.00 -1.22 -9.69
N SER A 236 5.07 -1.36 -10.49
CA SER A 236 5.26 -0.54 -11.70
C SER A 236 4.28 -0.85 -12.83
N GLU A 237 3.55 -1.98 -12.78
CA GLU A 237 2.58 -2.35 -13.81
C GLU A 237 1.21 -1.67 -13.61
N ASN A 238 0.84 -1.38 -12.37
CA ASN A 238 -0.53 -0.97 -12.00
C ASN A 238 -0.60 0.12 -10.90
N ASN A 239 0.54 0.63 -10.45
CA ASN A 239 0.69 1.66 -9.42
C ASN A 239 0.11 1.32 -8.03
N LEU A 240 -0.36 0.08 -7.80
CA LEU A 240 -0.89 -0.30 -6.49
C LEU A 240 0.26 -0.33 -5.47
N PRO A 241 0.08 0.25 -4.27
CA PRO A 241 1.09 0.17 -3.23
C PRO A 241 1.24 -1.29 -2.81
N LEU A 242 2.49 -1.76 -2.70
CA LEU A 242 2.86 -3.07 -2.18
C LEU A 242 3.36 -2.96 -0.73
N ARG A 243 4.16 -1.93 -0.46
CA ARG A 243 4.74 -1.61 0.85
C ARG A 243 4.81 -0.11 1.07
N SER A 244 4.78 0.31 2.33
CA SER A 244 5.26 1.63 2.75
C SER A 244 6.01 1.56 4.07
N ASP A 245 7.08 2.36 4.16
CA ASP A 245 7.96 2.48 5.31
C ASP A 245 7.79 3.86 5.92
N PHE A 246 7.43 3.93 7.21
CA PHE A 246 7.10 5.17 7.90
C PHE A 246 8.21 5.58 8.86
N TYR A 247 8.68 6.82 8.74
CA TYR A 247 9.82 7.34 9.52
C TYR A 247 9.36 8.37 10.55
N ALA A 248 9.77 8.18 11.80
CA ALA A 248 9.52 9.13 12.88
C ALA A 248 10.33 10.42 12.66
N ARG A 249 10.01 11.49 13.42
CA ARG A 249 10.77 12.77 13.36
C ARG A 249 12.27 12.62 13.62
N SER A 250 12.68 11.57 14.32
CA SER A 250 14.09 11.22 14.57
C SER A 250 14.80 10.53 13.38
N GLY A 251 14.13 10.36 12.23
CA GLY A 251 14.65 9.62 11.06
C GLY A 251 14.68 8.10 11.22
N LYS A 252 14.20 7.55 12.35
CA LYS A 252 14.14 6.11 12.57
C LYS A 252 12.89 5.52 11.91
N LEU A 253 13.03 4.37 11.25
CA LEU A 253 11.92 3.56 10.78
C LEU A 253 11.05 3.18 11.99
N ALA A 254 9.80 3.62 11.98
CA ALA A 254 8.84 3.44 13.07
C ALA A 254 7.78 2.38 12.74
N LYS A 255 7.56 2.09 11.46
CA LYS A 255 6.53 1.15 11.00
C LYS A 255 6.76 0.73 9.56
N GLN A 256 6.24 -0.45 9.23
CA GLN A 256 6.09 -0.90 7.85
C GLN A 256 4.62 -1.30 7.64
N ALA A 257 4.03 -0.89 6.52
CA ALA A 257 2.75 -1.40 6.05
C ALA A 257 2.96 -2.24 4.79
N TYR A 258 2.27 -3.38 4.72
CA TYR A 258 2.21 -4.23 3.54
C TYR A 258 0.77 -4.30 3.07
N TYR A 259 0.52 -3.98 1.80
CA TYR A 259 -0.80 -3.90 1.21
C TYR A 259 -1.04 -5.22 0.46
N THR A 260 -2.01 -6.01 0.93
CA THR A 260 -2.08 -7.45 0.62
C THR A 260 -3.33 -7.90 -0.10
N LYS A 261 -4.32 -7.01 -0.23
CA LYS A 261 -5.54 -7.24 -0.99
C LYS A 261 -6.27 -5.93 -1.25
N PHE A 262 -6.69 -5.75 -2.50
CA PHE A 262 -7.66 -4.75 -2.93
C PHE A 262 -8.97 -5.46 -3.31
N LYS A 263 -10.08 -4.73 -3.34
CA LYS A 263 -11.42 -5.23 -3.66
C LYS A 263 -12.25 -4.07 -4.21
N GLU A 264 -13.11 -4.33 -5.18
CA GLU A 264 -14.05 -3.34 -5.70
C GLU A 264 -15.23 -3.14 -4.74
N PHE A 265 -15.66 -1.88 -4.62
CA PHE A 265 -16.86 -1.45 -3.91
C PHE A 265 -17.55 -0.39 -4.77
N ASP A 266 -18.76 -0.68 -5.23
CA ASP A 266 -19.55 0.18 -6.14
C ASP A 266 -18.77 0.62 -7.41
N GLY A 267 -17.98 -0.30 -7.98
CA GLY A 267 -17.14 -0.09 -9.16
C GLY A 267 -15.77 0.56 -8.89
N ASP A 268 -15.54 1.08 -7.69
CA ASP A 268 -14.26 1.68 -7.31
C ASP A 268 -13.35 0.66 -6.59
N LEU A 269 -12.10 0.50 -7.05
CA LEU A 269 -11.10 -0.35 -6.39
C LEU A 269 -10.64 0.30 -5.07
N LYS A 270 -10.76 -0.41 -3.95
CA LYS A 270 -10.30 0.04 -2.62
C LYS A 270 -9.36 -0.95 -1.94
N LEU A 271 -8.53 -0.42 -1.06
CA LEU A 271 -7.72 -1.20 -0.13
C LEU A 271 -8.64 -2.01 0.79
N HIS A 272 -8.48 -3.33 0.78
CA HIS A 272 -9.32 -4.24 1.57
C HIS A 272 -8.54 -4.90 2.72
N ARG A 273 -7.21 -5.10 2.59
CA ARG A 273 -6.39 -5.67 3.68
C ARG A 273 -4.93 -5.20 3.65
N MET A 274 -4.46 -4.64 4.76
CA MET A 274 -3.04 -4.35 5.00
C MET A 274 -2.52 -4.95 6.32
N LYS A 275 -1.23 -5.24 6.39
CA LYS A 275 -0.49 -5.67 7.59
C LYS A 275 0.42 -4.54 8.05
N LEU A 276 0.26 -4.08 9.28
CA LEU A 276 1.22 -3.20 9.96
C LEU A 276 2.20 -4.04 10.77
N VAL A 277 3.49 -3.70 10.70
CA VAL A 277 4.59 -4.35 11.43
C VAL A 277 5.40 -3.28 12.15
N ASP A 278 5.77 -3.57 13.40
CA ASP A 278 6.75 -2.78 14.16
C ASP A 278 8.15 -3.38 13.90
N PRO A 279 9.09 -2.63 13.29
CA PRO A 279 10.43 -3.13 12.96
C PRO A 279 11.34 -3.28 14.20
N ILE A 280 10.95 -2.72 15.35
CA ILE A 280 11.69 -2.79 16.62
C ILE A 280 11.16 -3.97 17.45
N VAL A 281 9.84 -4.16 17.50
CA VAL A 281 9.20 -5.22 18.28
C VAL A 281 8.93 -6.45 17.42
N ALA A 282 9.98 -7.27 17.26
CA ALA A 282 9.92 -8.54 16.54
C ALA A 282 8.70 -9.40 16.92
N GLY A 283 8.15 -10.10 15.93
CA GLY A 283 6.96 -10.96 16.08
C GLY A 283 5.63 -10.20 16.22
N SER A 284 5.64 -8.87 16.43
CA SER A 284 4.41 -8.07 16.62
C SER A 284 3.91 -7.47 15.31
N TYR A 285 2.66 -7.76 14.96
CA TYR A 285 2.03 -7.24 13.76
C TYR A 285 0.52 -7.07 13.94
N THR A 286 -0.11 -6.33 13.03
CA THR A 286 -1.55 -6.07 13.09
C THR A 286 -2.16 -6.04 11.70
N TRP A 287 -3.16 -6.88 11.49
CA TRP A 287 -4.00 -6.84 10.29
C TRP A 287 -5.07 -5.77 10.44
N MET A 288 -5.22 -4.96 9.40
CA MET A 288 -6.32 -4.02 9.21
C MET A 288 -7.07 -4.44 7.96
N MET A 289 -8.33 -4.83 8.12
CA MET A 289 -9.23 -5.20 7.03
C MET A 289 -10.33 -4.15 6.92
N PHE A 290 -10.52 -3.64 5.72
CA PHE A 290 -11.48 -2.60 5.37
C PHE A 290 -12.56 -3.25 4.51
N ASP A 291 -13.84 -3.06 4.85
CA ASP A 291 -14.96 -3.56 4.08
C ASP A 291 -16.15 -2.60 4.17
N ASN A 292 -17.24 -2.89 3.45
CA ASN A 292 -18.45 -2.06 3.42
C ASN A 292 -18.18 -0.57 3.13
N TYR A 293 -17.27 -0.26 2.20
CA TYR A 293 -17.13 1.11 1.69
C TYR A 293 -18.44 1.54 1.03
N GLN A 294 -18.99 2.68 1.45
CA GLN A 294 -20.24 3.24 0.93
C GLN A 294 -20.16 4.75 0.86
N LYS A 295 -20.38 5.32 -0.33
CA LYS A 295 -20.63 6.76 -0.53
C LYS A 295 -21.92 7.11 0.22
N GLN A 296 -21.89 8.14 1.07
CA GLN A 296 -23.02 8.52 1.90
C GLN A 296 -22.93 10.00 2.26
N ASP A 297 -24.02 10.75 2.07
CA ASP A 297 -24.12 12.12 2.59
C ASP A 297 -24.11 12.11 4.13
N LEU A 298 -23.15 12.82 4.71
CA LEU A 298 -22.97 12.90 6.15
C LEU A 298 -23.14 14.34 6.65
N ASP A 299 -24.00 14.51 7.66
CA ASP A 299 -24.18 15.77 8.38
C ASP A 299 -22.86 16.19 9.03
N SER A 300 -22.33 17.36 8.63
CA SER A 300 -21.09 17.94 9.17
C SER A 300 -21.16 18.14 10.69
N ALA A 301 -22.35 18.29 11.27
CA ALA A 301 -22.54 18.47 12.70
C ALA A 301 -21.96 17.33 13.55
N ILE A 302 -21.88 16.10 13.02
CA ILE A 302 -21.34 14.94 13.75
C ILE A 302 -19.81 14.96 13.88
N PHE A 303 -19.13 15.80 13.09
CA PHE A 303 -17.67 15.94 13.05
C PHE A 303 -17.14 17.06 13.95
N HIS A 304 -18.00 17.70 14.74
CA HIS A 304 -17.57 18.67 15.75
C HIS A 304 -17.33 18.01 17.10
N LYS A 305 -16.33 18.50 17.84
CA LYS A 305 -15.97 18.03 19.19
C LYS A 305 -17.17 17.93 20.13
N ASP A 306 -18.10 18.88 20.08
CA ASP A 306 -19.25 18.93 20.98
C ASP A 306 -20.25 17.79 20.71
N ALA A 307 -20.32 17.28 19.48
CA ALA A 307 -21.15 16.13 19.12
C ALA A 307 -20.66 14.81 19.76
N LEU A 308 -19.41 14.76 20.26
CA LEU A 308 -18.97 13.65 21.12
C LEU A 308 -19.67 13.67 22.49
N THR A 309 -20.04 14.84 23.01
CA THR A 309 -20.55 14.97 24.40
C THR A 309 -22.06 14.78 24.54
N ARG A 310 -22.77 14.68 23.42
CA ARG A 310 -24.22 14.46 23.32
C ARG A 310 -24.58 12.98 23.56
#